data_AF-A0A9E0DZG3-F1
#
_entry.id   AF-A0A9E0DZG3-F1
#
_cell.length_a   1.000
_cell.length_b   1.000
_cell.length_c   1.000
_cell.angle_alpha   90.00
_cell.angle_beta   90.00
_cell.angle_gamma   90.00
#
_symmetry.space_group_name_H-M   'P 1'
#
loop_
_entity.id
_entity.type
_entity.pdbx_description
1 polymer ?
#
loop_
_entity_poly.entity_id
_entity_poly.type
_entity_poly.pdbx_seq_one_letter_code
_entity_poly.pdbx_strand_id
1 'polypeptide(L)'
;MVDFTKAPFSTKLYGMTLLGVHYGAGQGSPGNGMGPLSKGRNTKATNVDTSAFYYFDAGKTGLDKLKLNWGASSNLTLFSTGAPGGVPEPATWALMILGFGGIGSALRRGKAKVRVGYSMA
;
A
#
# COMPACT_ATOMS: atom_id res chain seq x y z
N MET A 1 -21.20 -8.31 0.70
CA MET A 1 -20.33 -7.88 1.82
C MET A 1 -18.99 -8.55 1.62
N VAL A 2 -17.89 -7.82 1.69
CA VAL A 2 -16.53 -8.34 1.52
C VAL A 2 -16.03 -8.78 2.89
N ASP A 3 -15.44 -9.98 2.97
CA ASP A 3 -14.83 -10.53 4.18
C ASP A 3 -13.32 -10.68 3.96
N PHE A 4 -12.53 -9.87 4.67
CA PHE A 4 -11.08 -9.83 4.52
C PHE A 4 -10.38 -10.96 5.28
N THR A 5 -11.08 -11.64 6.21
CA THR A 5 -10.54 -12.80 6.94
C THR A 5 -10.49 -14.07 6.08
N LYS A 6 -11.02 -14.02 4.85
CA LYS A 6 -11.06 -15.13 3.90
C LYS A 6 -10.20 -14.84 2.68
N ALA A 7 -9.90 -15.88 1.90
CA ALA A 7 -9.29 -15.73 0.59
C ALA A 7 -10.13 -14.76 -0.28
N PRO A 8 -9.48 -13.86 -1.05
CA PRO A 8 -8.06 -13.83 -1.36
C PRO A 8 -7.17 -13.04 -0.38
N PHE A 9 -7.73 -12.35 0.61
CA PHE A 9 -6.96 -11.45 1.49
C PHE A 9 -6.38 -12.16 2.70
N SER A 10 -7.19 -13.01 3.36
CA SER A 10 -6.81 -13.76 4.56
C SER A 10 -6.15 -12.89 5.65
N THR A 11 -6.54 -11.62 5.76
CA THR A 11 -5.98 -10.65 6.71
C THR A 11 -7.03 -9.61 7.10
N LYS A 12 -7.09 -9.20 8.36
CA LYS A 12 -7.95 -8.07 8.76
C LYS A 12 -7.37 -6.75 8.27
N LEU A 13 -8.21 -5.75 8.09
CA LEU A 13 -7.76 -4.40 7.76
C LEU A 13 -7.40 -3.65 9.05
N TYR A 14 -6.29 -2.92 9.10
CA TYR A 14 -5.81 -2.18 10.27
C TYR A 14 -5.41 -0.77 9.88
N GLY A 15 -5.46 0.17 10.83
CA GLY A 15 -4.95 1.53 10.64
C GLY A 15 -5.35 2.18 9.31
N MET A 16 -4.50 3.05 8.78
CA MET A 16 -4.70 3.61 7.43
C MET A 16 -4.73 2.52 6.37
N THR A 17 -5.86 2.39 5.69
CA THR A 17 -6.11 1.38 4.67
C THR A 17 -6.46 2.05 3.35
N LEU A 18 -5.81 1.60 2.27
CA LEU A 18 -6.11 1.98 0.89
C LEU A 18 -6.60 0.76 0.12
N LEU A 19 -7.81 0.85 -0.41
CA LEU A 19 -8.38 -0.16 -1.28
C LEU A 19 -8.93 0.44 -2.57
N GLY A 20 -8.88 -0.35 -3.63
CA GLY A 20 -9.56 -0.08 -4.89
C GLY A 20 -10.71 -1.05 -5.09
N VAL A 21 -11.86 -0.53 -5.51
CA VAL A 21 -13.00 -1.33 -5.93
C VAL A 21 -13.32 -0.99 -7.36
N HIS A 22 -13.42 -2.01 -8.19
CA HIS A 22 -13.93 -1.89 -9.54
C HIS A 22 -15.39 -2.33 -9.59
N TYR A 23 -16.23 -1.47 -10.15
CA TYR A 23 -17.62 -1.72 -10.45
C TYR A 23 -17.76 -1.82 -11.97
N GLY A 24 -18.19 -3.00 -12.44
CA GLY A 24 -18.45 -3.19 -13.85
C GLY A 24 -19.66 -2.38 -14.31
N ALA A 25 -19.80 -2.14 -15.62
CA ALA A 25 -20.90 -1.38 -16.22
C ALA A 25 -22.33 -1.98 -16.08
N GLY A 26 -22.51 -3.02 -15.26
CA GLY A 26 -23.78 -3.72 -15.05
C GLY A 26 -24.77 -3.01 -14.11
N GLN A 27 -25.94 -3.62 -13.92
CA GLN A 27 -26.97 -3.08 -13.03
C GLN A 27 -26.46 -2.96 -11.57
N GLY A 28 -26.68 -1.79 -10.97
CA GLY A 28 -26.20 -1.50 -9.61
C GLY A 28 -24.78 -0.93 -9.55
N SER A 29 -24.24 -0.48 -10.69
CA SER A 29 -23.03 0.33 -10.77
C SER A 29 -23.30 1.78 -10.32
N PRO A 30 -22.30 2.47 -9.72
CA PRO A 30 -22.35 3.91 -9.44
C PRO A 30 -22.36 4.78 -10.70
N GLY A 31 -21.67 4.36 -11.76
CA GLY A 31 -21.94 4.85 -13.10
C GLY A 31 -23.28 4.25 -13.52
N ASN A 32 -24.23 5.06 -14.01
CA ASN A 32 -25.51 4.56 -14.50
C ASN A 32 -25.26 3.24 -15.28
N GLY A 33 -25.76 2.10 -14.82
CA GLY A 33 -25.33 0.79 -15.32
C GLY A 33 -26.38 0.12 -16.18
N MET A 34 -26.01 -0.44 -17.33
CA MET A 34 -26.85 -1.36 -18.09
C MET A 34 -26.45 -2.81 -17.80
N GLY A 35 -27.29 -3.52 -17.06
CA GLY A 35 -27.32 -4.98 -17.21
C GLY A 35 -27.93 -5.36 -18.57
N PRO A 36 -27.85 -6.64 -19.01
CA PRO A 36 -28.49 -7.09 -20.25
C PRO A 36 -29.94 -6.58 -20.40
N LEU A 37 -30.43 -6.32 -21.61
CA LEU A 37 -31.80 -5.80 -21.76
C LEU A 37 -32.82 -6.87 -21.34
N SER A 38 -33.54 -6.65 -20.25
CA SER A 38 -34.64 -7.51 -19.79
C SER A 38 -35.72 -6.67 -19.11
N LYS A 39 -36.97 -7.14 -19.16
CA LYS A 39 -38.15 -6.43 -18.66
C LYS A 39 -37.98 -6.05 -17.17
N GLY A 40 -38.12 -4.75 -16.85
CA GLY A 40 -38.00 -4.22 -15.49
C GLY A 40 -36.64 -3.59 -15.13
N ARG A 41 -35.71 -3.47 -16.09
CA ARG A 41 -34.38 -2.86 -15.87
C ARG A 41 -34.28 -1.45 -16.45
N ASN A 42 -33.43 -0.61 -15.84
CA ASN A 42 -33.22 0.78 -16.25
C ASN A 42 -32.65 0.81 -17.68
N THR A 43 -33.33 1.47 -18.61
CA THR A 43 -33.02 1.45 -20.06
C THR A 43 -32.06 2.55 -20.50
N LYS A 44 -31.62 3.41 -19.58
CA LYS A 44 -30.68 4.49 -19.89
C LYS A 44 -29.31 3.92 -20.20
N ALA A 45 -28.83 4.16 -21.42
CA ALA A 45 -27.56 3.65 -21.89
C ALA A 45 -26.40 4.32 -21.21
N THR A 46 -25.72 3.60 -20.32
CA THR A 46 -24.53 4.07 -19.65
C THR A 46 -23.66 2.85 -19.36
N ASN A 47 -22.57 2.76 -20.12
CA ASN A 47 -21.62 1.64 -20.09
C ASN A 47 -20.35 2.05 -19.34
N VAL A 48 -20.52 2.74 -18.21
CA VAL A 48 -19.37 3.34 -17.53
C VAL A 48 -18.89 2.39 -16.44
N ASP A 49 -17.86 1.63 -16.79
CA ASP A 49 -17.02 0.95 -15.81
C ASP A 49 -16.43 1.98 -14.85
N THR A 50 -16.65 1.78 -13.55
CA THR A 50 -16.31 2.75 -12.53
C THR A 50 -15.37 2.14 -11.52
N SER A 51 -14.20 2.73 -11.34
CA SER A 51 -13.28 2.35 -10.27
C SER A 51 -13.25 3.44 -9.21
N ALA A 52 -13.33 3.06 -7.94
CA ALA A 52 -13.21 3.97 -6.82
C ALA A 52 -12.09 3.52 -5.89
N PHE A 53 -11.34 4.50 -5.39
CA PHE A 53 -10.34 4.30 -4.35
C PHE A 53 -10.88 4.82 -3.03
N TYR A 54 -10.69 4.04 -1.98
CA TYR A 54 -11.11 4.38 -0.63
C TYR A 54 -9.89 4.40 0.27
N TYR A 55 -9.70 5.52 0.96
CA TYR A 55 -8.67 5.70 1.96
C TYR A 55 -9.33 6.02 3.30
N PHE A 56 -9.15 5.16 4.30
CA PHE A 56 -9.82 5.28 5.60
C PHE A 56 -9.03 4.61 6.72
N ASP A 57 -9.38 4.93 7.96
CA ASP A 57 -8.86 4.24 9.15
C ASP A 57 -9.69 2.99 9.47
N ALA A 58 -9.10 1.80 9.38
CA ALA A 58 -9.69 0.54 9.82
C ALA A 58 -9.48 0.26 11.33
N GLY A 59 -8.82 1.18 12.04
CA GLY A 59 -8.63 1.13 13.48
C GLY A 59 -7.58 0.13 13.95
N LYS A 60 -7.35 0.10 15.27
CA LYS A 60 -6.33 -0.75 15.91
C LYS A 60 -6.80 -2.19 16.15
N THR A 61 -8.11 -2.40 16.29
CA THR A 61 -8.70 -3.72 16.57
C THR A 61 -8.91 -4.57 15.31
N GLY A 62 -8.82 -3.94 14.15
CA GLY A 62 -9.00 -4.55 12.85
C GLY A 62 -10.46 -4.56 12.38
N LEU A 63 -10.65 -4.39 11.07
CA LEU A 63 -11.93 -4.50 10.37
C LEU A 63 -11.97 -5.80 9.56
N ASP A 64 -12.94 -6.64 9.88
CA ASP A 64 -13.10 -7.97 9.27
C ASP A 64 -13.87 -7.89 7.95
N LYS A 65 -14.86 -7.00 7.88
CA LYS A 65 -15.81 -6.95 6.78
C LYS A 65 -16.15 -5.53 6.35
N LEU A 66 -16.32 -5.34 5.05
CA LEU A 66 -16.75 -4.08 4.46
C LEU A 66 -18.00 -4.28 3.62
N LYS A 67 -19.01 -3.43 3.82
CA LYS A 67 -20.20 -3.40 2.97
C LYS A 67 -19.99 -2.35 1.88
N LEU A 68 -20.15 -2.78 0.63
CA LEU A 68 -20.21 -1.88 -0.52
C LEU A 68 -21.67 -1.50 -0.77
N ASN A 69 -21.92 -0.23 -1.08
CA ASN A 69 -23.28 0.27 -1.31
C ASN A 69 -23.81 -0.06 -2.72
N TRP A 70 -22.91 -0.43 -3.64
CA TRP A 70 -23.20 -0.73 -5.02
C TRP A 70 -23.09 -2.23 -5.30
N GLY A 71 -24.02 -2.76 -6.09
CA GLY A 71 -24.17 -4.20 -6.35
C GLY A 71 -23.31 -4.74 -7.49
N ALA A 72 -22.69 -3.87 -8.29
CA ALA A 72 -21.92 -4.25 -9.48
C ALA A 72 -20.41 -4.42 -9.24
N SER A 73 -19.97 -4.60 -7.98
CA SER A 73 -18.54 -4.78 -7.69
C SER A 73 -18.03 -6.10 -8.29
N SER A 74 -17.01 -6.04 -9.12
CA SER A 74 -16.43 -7.20 -9.82
C SER A 74 -14.97 -7.48 -9.45
N ASN A 75 -14.24 -6.49 -8.93
CA ASN A 75 -12.89 -6.66 -8.39
C ASN A 75 -12.68 -5.79 -7.15
N LEU A 76 -11.89 -6.30 -6.20
CA LEU A 76 -11.38 -5.53 -5.08
C LEU A 76 -9.88 -5.79 -4.93
N THR A 77 -9.10 -4.72 -4.84
CA THR A 77 -7.66 -4.76 -4.61
C THR A 77 -7.34 -4.07 -3.29
N LEU A 78 -6.58 -4.74 -2.44
CA LEU A 78 -6.04 -4.18 -1.21
C LEU A 78 -4.61 -3.69 -1.49
N PHE A 79 -4.41 -2.37 -1.50
CA PHE A 79 -3.10 -1.78 -1.78
C PHE A 79 -2.23 -1.68 -0.52
N SER A 80 -2.84 -1.28 0.58
CA SER A 80 -2.16 -1.17 1.88
C SER A 80 -3.17 -1.29 3.01
N THR A 81 -2.74 -1.92 4.09
CA THR A 81 -3.45 -1.98 5.37
C THR A 81 -2.42 -1.94 6.50
N GLY A 82 -2.70 -1.17 7.52
CA GLY A 82 -1.80 -0.89 8.63
C GLY A 82 -0.82 0.23 8.32
N ALA A 83 -0.01 0.58 9.30
CA ALA A 83 1.10 1.50 9.08
C ALA A 83 2.14 0.78 8.20
N PRO A 84 2.47 1.29 6.99
CA PRO A 84 3.69 0.86 6.33
C PRO A 84 4.86 1.09 7.30
N GLY A 85 5.82 0.16 7.34
CA GLY A 85 6.94 0.22 8.26
C GLY A 85 7.52 1.64 8.30
N GLY A 86 7.60 2.22 9.49
CA GLY A 86 7.98 3.62 9.65
C GLY A 86 9.37 3.87 9.08
N VAL A 87 9.50 4.92 8.28
CA VAL A 87 10.83 5.46 7.95
C VAL A 87 11.41 6.05 9.23
N PRO A 88 12.68 5.73 9.59
CA PRO A 88 13.30 6.33 10.76
C PRO A 88 13.21 7.85 10.72
N GLU A 89 13.02 8.47 11.88
CA GLU A 89 12.91 9.92 11.97
C GLU A 89 14.20 10.60 11.45
N PRO A 90 14.12 11.86 10.97
CA PRO A 90 15.31 12.58 10.49
C PRO A 90 16.48 12.60 11.49
N ALA A 91 16.19 12.64 12.79
CA ALA A 91 17.20 12.55 13.84
C ALA A 91 17.88 11.18 13.88
N THR A 92 17.13 10.09 13.66
CA THR A 92 17.70 8.74 13.56
C THR A 92 18.63 8.62 12.35
N TRP A 93 18.26 9.20 11.21
CA TRP A 93 19.15 9.30 10.04
C TRP A 93 20.42 10.07 10.37
N ALA A 94 20.29 11.22 11.05
CA ALA A 94 21.43 12.01 11.46
C ALA A 94 22.36 11.23 12.41
N LEU A 95 21.81 10.49 13.38
CA LEU A 95 22.58 9.64 14.29
C LEU A 95 23.31 8.51 13.56
N MET A 96 22.68 7.88 12.57
CA MET A 96 23.33 6.89 11.72
C MET A 96 24.48 7.50 10.92
N ILE A 97 24.25 8.65 10.28
CA ILE A 97 25.29 9.37 9.52
C ILE A 97 26.45 9.76 10.44
N LEU A 98 26.15 10.28 11.64
CA LEU A 98 27.16 10.65 12.61
C LEU A 98 27.95 9.43 13.11
N GLY A 99 27.28 8.33 13.42
CA GLY A 99 27.92 7.09 13.86
C GLY A 99 28.83 6.48 12.79
N PHE A 100 28.27 6.20 11.59
CA PHE A 100 29.04 5.61 10.49
C PHE A 100 30.11 6.57 9.95
N GLY A 101 29.79 7.87 9.85
CA GLY A 101 30.73 8.91 9.44
C GLY A 101 31.88 9.08 10.44
N GLY A 102 31.59 9.02 11.74
CA GLY A 102 32.59 9.05 12.81
C GLY A 102 33.54 7.85 12.76
N ILE A 103 33.00 6.63 12.65
CA ILE A 103 33.80 5.40 12.48
C ILE A 103 34.67 5.48 11.22
N GLY A 104 34.09 5.85 10.07
CA GLY A 104 34.82 5.98 8.82
C GLY A 104 35.94 7.03 8.88
N SER A 105 35.70 8.15 9.56
CA SER A 105 36.71 9.20 9.76
C SER A 105 37.87 8.73 10.64
N ALA A 106 37.57 8.00 11.72
CA ALA A 106 38.59 7.41 12.59
C ALA A 106 39.50 6.43 11.84
N LEU A 107 38.93 5.54 11.03
CA LEU A 107 39.68 4.59 10.20
C LEU A 107 40.58 5.28 9.17
N ARG A 108 40.15 6.41 8.58
CA ARG A 108 40.95 7.17 7.61
C ARG A 108 42.12 7.91 8.27
N ARG A 109 41.93 8.42 9.48
CA ARG A 109 42.99 9.11 10.23
C ARG A 109 44.10 8.15 10.68
N GLY A 110 43.76 6.88 10.94
CA GLY A 110 44.68 5.85 11.42
C GLY A 110 45.51 5.14 10.34
N LYS A 111 45.53 5.58 9.08
CA LYS A 111 46.35 4.93 8.04
C LYS A 111 47.84 5.11 8.35
N ALA A 112 48.47 4.07 8.89
CA ALA A 112 49.92 4.01 9.08
C ALA A 112 50.62 4.13 7.72
N LYS A 113 51.60 5.03 7.60
CA LYS A 113 52.50 5.06 6.43
C LYS A 113 53.21 3.72 6.37
N VAL A 114 52.94 2.94 5.33
CA VAL A 114 53.71 1.73 5.03
C VAL A 114 55.14 2.17 4.73
N ARG A 115 56.06 1.90 5.66
CA ARG A 115 57.50 2.10 5.44
C ARG A 115 58.01 0.92 4.64
N VAL A 116 58.36 1.17 3.38
CA VAL A 116 59.07 0.19 2.55
C VAL A 116 60.56 0.42 2.74
N GLY A 117 61.26 -0.56 3.31
CA GLY A 117 62.73 -0.57 3.39
C GLY A 117 63.29 -1.28 2.16
N TYR A 118 64.09 -0.60 1.37
CA TYR A 118 64.85 -1.21 0.27
C TYR A 118 66.27 -1.56 0.76
N SER A 119 66.69 -2.80 0.53
CA SER A 119 68.09 -3.21 0.64
C SER A 119 68.73 -3.13 -0.74
N MET A 120 69.76 -2.31 -0.88
CA MET A 120 70.58 -2.25 -2.10
C MET A 120 71.61 -3.38 -2.03
N ALA A 121 71.74 -4.15 -3.11
CA ALA A 121 72.72 -5.23 -3.27
C ALA A 121 74.09 -4.69 -3.71
#